data_AF-A0A7Y0S7I3-F1
#
_entry.id   AF-A0A7Y0S7I3-F1
#
_cell.length_a   1.000
_cell.length_b   1.000
_cell.length_c   1.000
_cell.angle_alpha   90.00
_cell.angle_beta   90.00
_cell.angle_gamma   90.00
#
_symmetry.space_group_name_H-M   'P 1'
#
loop_
_entity.id
_entity.type
_entity.pdbx_description
1 polymer ?
#
loop_
_entity_poly.entity_id
_entity_poly.type
_entity_poly.pdbx_seq_one_letter_code
_entity_poly.pdbx_strand_id
1 'polypeptide(L)'
;GGPFRYTDIAELEQVTPAQAIAHPNWSMGPKISVDSATMMNKGLEYIEAKWLFNAAREQLKVVIHPQSVIHSMVQYRDGSVLAQMGEADMATPIALTMSYPSRVEAGVKPLDFTKVGELTFLQP
;
A
#
# COMPACT_ATOMS: atom_id res chain seq x y z
N GLY A 1 2.95 1.87 -8.91
CA GLY A 1 2.84 2.33 -7.51
C GLY A 1 4.14 2.93 -7.03
N GLY A 2 5.17 2.08 -6.85
CA GLY A 2 6.50 2.44 -6.35
C GLY A 2 7.32 3.38 -7.26
N PRO A 3 8.68 3.27 -7.26
CA PRO A 3 9.56 4.34 -7.72
C PRO A 3 9.41 4.71 -9.20
N PHE A 4 9.02 3.78 -10.06
CA PHE A 4 8.94 4.00 -11.51
C PHE A 4 7.56 4.44 -12.02
N ARG A 5 6.67 4.87 -11.12
CA ARG A 5 5.27 5.24 -11.46
C ARG A 5 5.18 6.32 -12.55
N TYR A 6 6.12 7.26 -12.58
CA TYR A 6 6.15 8.36 -13.56
C TYR A 6 7.37 8.30 -14.49
N THR A 7 8.07 7.17 -14.51
CA THR A 7 9.21 6.95 -15.42
C THR A 7 8.67 6.66 -16.82
N ASP A 8 9.30 7.24 -17.84
CA ASP A 8 8.94 6.96 -19.23
C ASP A 8 9.19 5.47 -19.52
N ILE A 9 8.31 4.85 -20.30
CA ILE A 9 8.43 3.45 -20.72
C ILE A 9 9.78 3.21 -21.41
N ALA A 10 10.26 4.17 -22.21
CA ALA A 10 11.55 4.05 -22.91
C ALA A 10 12.75 3.98 -21.94
N GLU A 11 12.62 4.49 -20.72
CA GLU A 11 13.67 4.49 -19.71
C GLU A 11 13.66 3.21 -18.85
N LEU A 12 12.55 2.46 -18.85
CA LEU A 12 12.39 1.26 -18.02
C LEU A 12 13.38 0.14 -18.37
N GLU A 13 13.87 0.08 -19.60
CA GLU A 13 14.88 -0.93 -20.00
C GLU A 13 16.24 -0.73 -19.31
N GLN A 14 16.51 0.48 -18.82
CA GLN A 14 17.80 0.86 -18.23
C GLN A 14 17.77 0.94 -16.70
N VAL A 15 16.64 0.65 -16.06
CA VAL A 15 16.54 0.74 -14.60
C VAL A 15 17.35 -0.34 -13.91
N THR A 16 17.99 0.03 -12.81
CA THR A 16 18.88 -0.83 -12.04
C THR A 16 18.19 -1.35 -10.77
N PRO A 17 18.67 -2.46 -10.19
CA PRO A 17 18.21 -2.92 -8.88
C PRO A 17 18.33 -1.85 -7.79
N ALA A 18 19.40 -1.05 -7.82
CA ALA A 18 19.61 0.05 -6.86
C ALA A 18 18.50 1.11 -6.94
N GLN A 19 18.05 1.46 -8.15
CA GLN A 19 16.91 2.35 -8.35
C GLN A 19 15.59 1.70 -7.93
N ALA A 20 15.42 0.40 -8.19
CA ALA A 20 14.20 -0.32 -7.84
C ALA A 20 13.99 -0.45 -6.32
N ILE A 21 15.08 -0.57 -5.54
CA ILE A 21 14.99 -0.68 -4.08
C ILE A 21 14.82 0.67 -3.36
N ALA A 22 15.03 1.79 -4.06
CA ALA A 22 14.88 3.14 -3.53
C ALA A 22 13.39 3.56 -3.47
N HIS A 23 12.62 2.92 -2.58
CA HIS A 23 11.18 3.12 -2.49
C HIS A 23 10.82 4.48 -1.83
N PRO A 24 9.84 5.23 -2.37
CA PRO A 24 9.56 6.60 -1.93
C PRO A 24 8.98 6.70 -0.50
N ASN A 25 8.22 5.71 -0.05
CA ASN A 25 7.44 5.80 1.20
C ASN A 25 7.81 4.76 2.27
N TRP A 26 8.54 3.71 1.91
CA TRP A 26 8.69 2.53 2.78
C TRP A 26 10.15 2.09 2.78
N SER A 27 10.69 1.79 3.96
CA SER A 27 11.98 1.11 4.11
C SER A 27 11.73 -0.39 4.21
N MET A 28 12.13 -1.15 3.18
CA MET A 28 11.80 -2.56 3.04
C MET A 28 12.98 -3.39 2.52
N GLY A 29 12.88 -4.71 2.64
CA GLY A 29 13.86 -5.64 2.08
C GLY A 29 13.90 -5.62 0.55
N PRO A 30 15.03 -6.00 -0.08
CA PRO A 30 15.26 -5.79 -1.51
C PRO A 30 14.25 -6.50 -2.43
N LYS A 31 13.83 -7.73 -2.07
CA LYS A 31 12.85 -8.50 -2.87
C LYS A 31 11.52 -7.77 -2.99
N ILE A 32 10.93 -7.37 -1.87
CA ILE A 32 9.62 -6.68 -1.86
C ILE A 32 9.73 -5.29 -2.50
N SER A 33 10.87 -4.60 -2.38
CA SER A 33 11.06 -3.32 -3.06
C SER A 33 11.08 -3.46 -4.58
N VAL A 34 11.76 -4.48 -5.12
CA VAL A 34 11.73 -4.80 -6.56
C VAL A 34 10.32 -5.21 -7.02
N ASP A 35 9.61 -6.01 -6.23
CA ASP A 35 8.22 -6.38 -6.53
C ASP A 35 7.29 -5.14 -6.51
N SER A 36 7.55 -4.16 -5.65
CA SER A 36 6.81 -2.88 -5.64
C SER A 36 7.12 -2.04 -6.88
N ALA A 37 8.39 -1.99 -7.30
CA ALA A 37 8.82 -1.28 -8.51
C ALA A 37 8.18 -1.84 -9.78
N THR A 38 8.02 -3.15 -9.86
CA THR A 38 7.36 -3.86 -10.99
C THR A 38 5.83 -3.98 -10.83
N MET A 39 5.28 -3.52 -9.71
CA MET A 39 3.90 -3.77 -9.27
C MET A 39 3.52 -5.25 -9.09
N MET A 40 4.47 -6.20 -9.22
CA MET A 40 4.26 -7.61 -8.91
C MET A 40 3.79 -7.81 -7.47
N ASN A 41 4.27 -6.99 -6.53
CA ASN A 41 3.83 -7.03 -5.14
C ASN A 41 2.30 -6.87 -5.03
N LYS A 42 1.73 -5.93 -5.79
CA LYS A 42 0.28 -5.70 -5.80
C LYS A 42 -0.48 -6.87 -6.45
N GLY A 43 0.14 -7.55 -7.41
CA GLY A 43 -0.40 -8.80 -7.98
C GLY A 43 -0.45 -9.94 -6.96
N LEU A 44 0.59 -10.09 -6.14
CA LEU A 44 0.62 -11.07 -5.04
C LEU A 44 -0.41 -10.73 -3.96
N GLU A 45 -0.47 -9.46 -3.54
CA GLU A 45 -1.46 -8.97 -2.56
C GLU A 45 -2.90 -9.10 -3.07
N TYR A 46 -3.13 -8.98 -4.38
CA TYR A 46 -4.45 -9.23 -4.98
C TYR A 46 -4.86 -10.71 -4.79
N ILE A 47 -3.94 -11.64 -5.03
CA ILE A 47 -4.18 -13.07 -4.81
C ILE A 47 -4.39 -13.34 -3.32
N GLU A 48 -3.58 -12.75 -2.45
CA GLU A 48 -3.72 -12.85 -1.01
C GLU A 48 -5.10 -12.36 -0.53
N ALA A 49 -5.53 -11.16 -0.93
CA ALA A 49 -6.82 -10.60 -0.53
C ALA A 49 -8.00 -11.47 -0.98
N LYS A 50 -7.92 -12.04 -2.18
CA LYS A 50 -8.89 -13.02 -2.67
C LYS A 50 -9.03 -14.19 -1.69
N TRP A 51 -7.92 -14.75 -1.22
CA TRP A 51 -7.92 -15.91 -0.33
C TRP A 51 -8.29 -15.56 1.11
N LEU A 52 -7.68 -14.52 1.70
CA LEU A 52 -7.92 -14.12 3.08
C LEU A 52 -9.36 -13.69 3.34
N PHE A 53 -9.99 -13.02 2.36
CA PHE A 53 -11.32 -12.45 2.52
C PHE A 53 -12.39 -13.16 1.68
N ASN A 54 -12.05 -14.29 1.05
CA ASN A 54 -12.94 -15.05 0.16
C ASN A 54 -13.65 -14.16 -0.89
N ALA A 55 -12.90 -13.24 -1.49
CA ALA A 55 -13.43 -12.25 -2.42
C ALA A 55 -13.48 -12.80 -3.86
N ALA A 56 -14.57 -12.52 -4.58
CA ALA A 56 -14.65 -12.73 -6.02
C ALA A 56 -13.81 -11.69 -6.77
N ARG A 57 -13.45 -11.99 -8.02
CA ARG A 57 -12.63 -11.09 -8.86
C ARG A 57 -13.27 -9.71 -9.01
N GLU A 58 -14.58 -9.66 -9.15
CA GLU A 58 -15.36 -8.44 -9.37
C GLU A 58 -15.46 -7.58 -8.10
N GLN A 59 -15.12 -8.15 -6.94
CA GLN A 59 -15.13 -7.48 -5.64
C GLN A 59 -13.76 -6.87 -5.29
N LEU A 60 -12.72 -7.12 -6.10
CA LEU A 60 -11.37 -6.61 -5.87
C LEU A 60 -11.02 -5.52 -6.89
N LYS A 61 -10.60 -4.36 -6.39
CA LYS A 61 -10.15 -3.23 -7.22
C LYS A 61 -8.76 -2.80 -6.78
N VAL A 62 -7.84 -2.73 -7.75
CA VAL A 62 -6.52 -2.14 -7.54
C VAL A 62 -6.58 -0.66 -7.88
N VAL A 63 -6.10 0.18 -6.96
CA VAL A 63 -6.03 1.64 -7.12
C VAL A 63 -4.63 2.09 -6.72
N ILE A 64 -4.04 2.99 -7.49
CA ILE A 64 -2.76 3.61 -7.14
C ILE A 64 -3.05 4.78 -6.19
N HIS A 65 -2.50 4.72 -4.98
CA HIS A 65 -2.51 5.80 -4.00
C HIS A 65 -1.06 6.21 -3.66
N PRO A 66 -0.50 7.24 -4.31
CA PRO A 66 0.91 7.61 -4.20
C PRO A 66 1.42 7.90 -2.79
N GLN A 67 0.57 8.46 -1.94
CA GLN A 67 0.95 8.93 -0.60
C GLN A 67 1.04 7.79 0.42
N SER A 68 0.45 6.63 0.11
CA SER A 68 0.43 5.47 1.02
C SER A 68 -0.10 5.78 2.43
N VAL A 69 -0.98 6.78 2.56
CA VAL A 69 -1.64 7.14 3.83
C VAL A 69 -2.91 6.31 4.02
N ILE A 70 -3.70 6.13 2.95
CA ILE A 70 -4.78 5.13 2.93
C ILE A 70 -4.17 3.77 2.58
N HIS A 71 -4.18 2.83 3.51
CA HIS A 71 -3.54 1.53 3.33
C HIS A 71 -4.41 0.55 2.55
N SER A 72 -5.74 0.60 2.71
CA SER A 72 -6.75 -0.09 1.90
C SER A 72 -8.16 0.31 2.35
N MET A 73 -9.16 -0.13 1.60
CA MET A 73 -10.56 0.24 1.79
C MET A 73 -11.50 -0.96 1.60
N VAL A 74 -12.65 -0.93 2.27
CA VAL A 74 -13.74 -1.92 2.11
C VAL A 74 -15.04 -1.17 1.83
N GLN A 75 -15.71 -1.54 0.74
CA GLN A 75 -17.02 -1.00 0.37
C GLN A 75 -18.15 -1.87 0.91
N TYR A 76 -19.17 -1.25 1.49
CA TYR A 76 -20.36 -1.90 2.03
C TYR A 76 -21.57 -1.70 1.11
N ARG A 77 -22.62 -2.49 1.34
CA ARG A 77 -23.82 -2.56 0.49
C ARG A 77 -24.63 -1.26 0.43
N ASP A 78 -24.51 -0.43 1.44
CA ASP A 78 -25.14 0.89 1.53
C ASP A 78 -24.37 1.97 0.76
N GLY A 79 -23.24 1.61 0.13
CA GLY A 79 -22.37 2.53 -0.59
C GLY A 79 -21.29 3.17 0.28
N SER A 80 -21.30 2.94 1.59
CA SER A 80 -20.25 3.44 2.48
C SER A 80 -18.92 2.73 2.23
N VAL A 81 -17.83 3.45 2.48
CA VAL A 81 -16.47 2.94 2.38
C VAL A 81 -15.77 3.16 3.72
N LEU A 82 -15.24 2.08 4.29
CA LEU A 82 -14.36 2.16 5.44
C LEU A 82 -12.91 2.05 4.96
N ALA A 83 -12.06 2.94 5.46
CA ALA A 83 -10.65 3.00 5.11
C ALA A 83 -9.81 2.94 6.39
N GLN A 84 -8.67 2.24 6.34
CA GLN A 84 -7.65 2.37 7.37
C GLN A 84 -6.57 3.34 6.89
N MET A 85 -6.28 4.33 7.72
CA MET A 85 -5.29 5.37 7.44
C MET A 85 -4.25 5.44 8.56
N GLY A 86 -3.03 5.80 8.23
CA GLY A 86 -1.96 6.00 9.21
C GLY A 86 -0.65 6.43 8.58
N GLU A 87 0.37 6.58 9.43
CA GLU A 87 1.75 6.65 8.96
C GLU A 87 2.14 5.34 8.27
N ALA A 88 3.03 5.44 7.26
CA ALA A 88 3.58 4.30 6.53
C ALA A 88 4.59 3.52 7.41
N ASP A 89 4.08 2.91 8.48
CA ASP A 89 4.86 2.20 9.50
C ASP A 89 4.24 0.84 9.83
N MET A 90 5.04 -0.22 9.65
CA MET A 90 4.64 -1.61 9.89
C MET A 90 4.38 -1.94 11.35
N ALA A 91 4.86 -1.14 12.31
CA ALA A 91 4.56 -1.35 13.71
C ALA A 91 3.05 -1.27 14.00
N THR A 92 2.31 -0.44 13.27
CA THR A 92 0.84 -0.34 13.41
C THR A 92 0.11 -1.66 13.08
N PRO A 93 0.24 -2.26 11.88
CA PRO A 93 -0.41 -3.52 11.58
C PRO A 93 0.13 -4.70 12.42
N ILE A 94 1.42 -4.71 12.79
CA ILE A 94 1.98 -5.75 13.67
C ILE A 94 1.35 -5.69 15.06
N ALA A 95 1.27 -4.50 15.67
CA ALA A 95 0.65 -4.33 16.98
C ALA A 95 -0.82 -4.76 16.96
N LEU A 96 -1.56 -4.41 15.90
CA LEU A 96 -2.96 -4.80 15.73
C LEU A 96 -3.12 -6.33 15.71
N THR A 97 -2.32 -7.05 14.93
CA THR A 97 -2.46 -8.52 14.84
C THR A 97 -2.08 -9.22 16.15
N MET A 98 -1.12 -8.67 16.91
CA MET A 98 -0.71 -9.21 18.21
C MET A 98 -1.73 -8.94 19.33
N SER A 99 -2.50 -7.86 19.25
CA SER A 99 -3.42 -7.45 20.33
C SER A 99 -4.90 -7.63 20.02
N TYR A 100 -5.26 -8.00 18.79
CA TYR A 100 -6.65 -8.10 18.36
C TYR A 100 -7.48 -9.00 19.32
N PRO A 101 -8.70 -8.59 19.71
CA PRO A 101 -9.48 -7.44 19.23
C PRO A 101 -9.16 -6.11 19.93
N SER A 102 -8.27 -6.10 20.91
CA SER A 102 -7.84 -4.91 21.65
C SER A 102 -6.82 -4.10 20.84
N ARG A 103 -6.51 -2.89 21.32
CA ARG A 103 -5.43 -2.04 20.80
C ARG A 103 -4.36 -1.84 21.87
N VAL A 104 -3.11 -1.75 21.43
CA VAL A 104 -1.94 -1.45 22.25
C VAL A 104 -1.14 -0.31 21.62
N GLU A 105 -0.25 0.29 22.40
CA GLU A 105 0.69 1.29 21.90
C GLU A 105 1.70 0.63 20.94
N ALA A 106 1.84 1.17 19.73
CA ALA A 106 2.72 0.64 18.69
C ALA A 106 4.02 1.46 18.53
N GLY A 107 4.18 2.56 19.28
CA GLY A 107 5.30 3.50 19.11
C GLY A 107 5.24 4.36 17.84
N VAL A 108 4.13 4.31 17.09
CA VAL A 108 3.92 5.08 15.85
C VAL A 108 3.33 6.44 16.17
N LYS A 109 3.84 7.49 15.51
CA LYS A 109 3.31 8.86 15.69
C LYS A 109 1.87 8.97 15.16
N PRO A 110 1.02 9.80 15.78
CA PRO A 110 -0.29 10.11 15.22
C PRO A 110 -0.16 10.79 13.85
N LEU A 111 -0.99 10.37 12.90
CA LEU A 111 -1.06 10.98 11.57
C LEU A 111 -1.51 12.44 11.66
N ASP A 112 -0.71 13.36 11.11
CA ASP A 112 -1.01 14.79 11.07
C ASP A 112 -1.58 15.19 9.70
N PHE A 113 -2.91 15.20 9.59
CA PHE A 113 -3.61 15.56 8.35
C PHE A 113 -3.25 16.95 7.80
N THR A 114 -2.79 17.88 8.64
CA THR A 114 -2.39 19.22 8.19
C THR A 114 -1.07 19.21 7.40
N LYS A 115 -0.28 18.14 7.55
CA LYS A 115 1.00 17.93 6.85
C LYS A 115 0.93 16.95 5.69
N VAL A 116 -0.12 16.13 5.62
CA VAL A 116 -0.31 15.13 4.55
C VAL A 116 -0.51 15.82 3.19
N GLY A 117 -1.18 16.97 3.16
CA GLY A 117 -1.50 17.68 1.92
C GLY A 117 -2.64 16.99 1.16
N GLU A 118 -2.34 16.40 0.00
CA GLU A 118 -3.33 15.81 -0.90
C GLU A 118 -3.32 14.29 -0.88
N LEU A 119 -4.50 13.69 -0.97
CA LEU A 119 -4.68 12.25 -1.19
C LEU A 119 -5.17 12.05 -2.63
N THR A 120 -4.35 11.42 -3.47
CA THR A 120 -4.69 11.19 -4.88
C THR A 120 -4.89 9.71 -5.17
N PHE A 121 -5.74 9.43 -6.17
CA PHE A 121 -6.10 8.07 -6.59
C PHE A 121 -6.06 8.00 -8.12
N LEU A 122 -5.40 6.99 -8.64
CA LEU A 122 -5.24 6.76 -10.08
C LEU A 122 -5.60 5.30 -10.42
N GLN A 123 -6.00 5.08 -11.67
CA GLN A 123 -6.06 3.72 -12.19
C GLN A 123 -4.63 3.18 -12.39
N PRO A 124 -4.42 1.85 -12.23
CA PRO A 124 -3.12 1.20 -12.43
C PRO A 124 -2.54 1.35 -13.84
#